data_AF-A0AAW6JN33-F1
#
_entry.id   AF-A0AAW6JN33-F1
#
_cell.length_a   1.000
_cell.length_b   1.000
_cell.length_c   1.000
_cell.angle_alpha   90.00
_cell.angle_beta   90.00
_cell.angle_gamma   90.00
#
_symmetry.space_group_name_H-M   'P 1'
#
loop_
_entity.id
_entity.type
_entity.pdbx_description
1 polymer ?
#
loop_
_entity_poly.entity_id
_entity_poly.type
_entity_poly.pdbx_seq_one_letter_code
_entity_poly.pdbx_strand_id
1 'polypeptide(L)' 'MKIPRNLKGSDLIKTLCKSWDYQIVNQEGSHIILETQTPSHHRLCIPDHNPLRVGTLNAILGAVSRHKGTTKQDILNP' A
#
# COMPACT_ATOMS: atom_id res chain seq x y z
N MET A 1 3.42 8.66 -13.78
CA MET A 1 2.60 9.42 -12.82
C MET A 1 3.50 10.20 -11.86
N LYS A 2 3.11 11.43 -11.48
CA LYS A 2 3.71 12.17 -10.37
C LYS A 2 3.23 11.57 -9.04
N ILE A 3 4.15 11.10 -8.21
CA ILE A 3 3.83 10.49 -6.90
C ILE A 3 3.43 11.60 -5.92
N PRO A 4 2.32 11.46 -5.17
CA PRO A 4 1.94 12.43 -4.15
C PRO A 4 2.99 12.47 -3.04
N ARG A 5 3.31 13.67 -2.56
CA ARG A 5 4.36 13.89 -1.54
C ARG A 5 3.81 13.98 -0.11
N ASN A 6 2.49 14.03 0.03
CA ASN A 6 1.78 14.27 1.28
C ASN A 6 0.80 13.13 1.66
N LEU A 7 0.93 11.95 1.05
CA LEU A 7 0.06 10.81 1.36
C LEU A 7 0.45 10.22 2.72
N LYS A 8 -0.55 9.99 3.59
CA LYS A 8 -0.35 9.32 4.88
C LYS A 8 -0.31 7.80 4.70
N GLY A 9 0.46 7.11 5.54
CA GLY A 9 0.47 5.65 5.61
C GLY A 9 -0.94 5.09 5.85
N SER A 10 -1.65 5.66 6.84
CA SER A 10 -3.06 5.34 7.13
C SER A 10 -3.99 5.42 5.92
N ASP A 11 -3.79 6.39 5.02
CA ASP A 11 -4.66 6.59 3.86
C ASP A 11 -4.37 5.52 2.80
N LEU A 12 -3.09 5.21 2.57
CA LEU A 12 -2.70 4.10 1.69
C LEU A 12 -3.22 2.76 2.21
N ILE A 13 -3.09 2.49 3.50
CA ILE A 13 -3.58 1.25 4.13
C ILE A 13 -5.09 1.10 3.92
N LYS A 14 -5.86 2.16 4.19
CA LYS A 14 -7.32 2.17 3.97
C LYS A 14 -7.67 1.89 2.51
N THR A 15 -6.98 2.52 1.57
CA THR A 15 -7.19 2.29 0.13
C THR A 15 -6.91 0.84 -0.26
N LEU A 16 -5.79 0.27 0.22
CA LEU A 16 -5.45 -1.12 -0.08
C LEU A 16 -6.45 -2.11 0.52
N CYS A 17 -6.93 -1.86 1.74
CA CYS A 17 -7.92 -2.74 2.36
C CYS A 17 -9.28 -2.64 1.67
N LYS A 18 -9.72 -1.42 1.34
CA LYS A 18 -11.06 -1.19 0.78
C LYS A 18 -11.18 -1.65 -0.68
N SER A 19 -10.16 -1.41 -1.49
CA SER A 19 -10.25 -1.57 -2.95
C SER A 19 -9.36 -2.66 -3.52
N TRP A 20 -8.41 -3.19 -2.75
CA TRP A 20 -7.40 -4.12 -3.26
C TRP A 20 -7.31 -5.42 -2.46
N ASP A 21 -8.33 -5.75 -1.66
CA ASP A 21 -8.46 -7.04 -0.94
C ASP A 21 -7.28 -7.35 0.00
N TYR A 22 -6.61 -6.31 0.50
CA TYR A 22 -5.64 -6.48 1.57
C TYR A 22 -6.34 -6.47 2.94
N GLN A 23 -5.75 -7.17 3.90
CA GLN A 23 -6.19 -7.21 5.29
C GLN A 23 -5.02 -6.96 6.21
N ILE A 24 -5.26 -6.25 7.31
CA ILE A 24 -4.25 -6.05 8.36
C ILE A 24 -4.12 -7.36 9.14
N VAL A 25 -2.90 -7.88 9.24
CA VAL A 25 -2.61 -9.14 9.97
C VAL A 25 -1.72 -8.95 11.19
N ASN A 26 -0.97 -7.85 11.26
CA ASN A 26 -0.15 -7.52 12.43
C ASN A 26 0.19 -6.03 12.46
N GLN A 27 0.51 -5.51 13.64
CA GLN A 27 1.10 -4.19 13.83
C GLN A 27 2.17 -4.21 14.92
N GLU A 28 3.34 -3.65 14.63
CA GLU A 28 4.40 -3.42 15.60
C GLU A 28 4.88 -1.97 15.52
N GLY A 29 4.57 -1.19 16.56
CA GLY A 29 4.77 0.26 16.53
C GLY A 29 4.07 0.90 15.34
N SER A 30 4.81 1.65 14.52
CA SER A 30 4.27 2.27 13.31
C SER A 30 4.19 1.32 12.11
N HIS A 31 4.69 0.09 12.18
CA HIS A 31 4.72 -0.81 11.02
C HIS A 31 3.49 -1.71 11.02
N ILE A 32 2.71 -1.64 9.94
CA ILE A 32 1.49 -2.41 9.75
C ILE A 32 1.73 -3.42 8.64
N ILE A 33 1.44 -4.69 8.93
CA ILE A 33 1.56 -5.78 7.97
C ILE A 33 0.21 -6.02 7.32
N LEU A 34 0.19 -5.96 5.98
CA LEU A 34 -0.97 -6.28 5.15
C LEU A 34 -0.73 -7.57 4.38
N GLU A 35 -1.77 -8.39 4.23
CA GLU A 35 -1.80 -9.60 3.39
C GLU A 35 -3.02 -9.62 2.48
N THR A 36 -2.89 -10.24 1.30
CA THR A 36 -3.99 -10.52 0.35
C THR A 36 -3.80 -11.93 -0.18
N GLN A 37 -4.89 -12.64 -0.48
CA GLN A 37 -4.85 -13.94 -1.16
C GLN A 37 -5.08 -13.82 -2.68
N THR A 38 -5.51 -12.65 -3.14
CA THR A 38 -5.88 -12.40 -4.54
C THR A 38 -4.81 -11.53 -5.24
N PRO A 39 -4.37 -11.82 -6.48
CA PRO A 39 -4.58 -13.07 -7.24
C PRO A 39 -3.76 -14.25 -6.69
N SER A 40 -2.82 -14.00 -5.80
CA SER A 40 -2.08 -15.00 -5.03
C SER A 40 -1.68 -14.40 -3.68
N HIS A 41 -1.13 -15.21 -2.77
CA HIS A 41 -0.67 -14.68 -1.49
C HIS A 41 0.41 -13.62 -1.68
N HIS A 42 0.18 -12.44 -1.10
CA HIS A 42 1.17 -11.36 -1.06
C HIS A 42 1.09 -10.62 0.27
N ARG A 43 2.28 -10.38 0.85
CA ARG A 43 2.47 -9.77 2.17
C ARG A 43 3.37 -8.55 2.05
N LEU A 44 2.99 -7.46 2.70
CA LEU A 44 3.75 -6.20 2.67
C LEU A 44 3.69 -5.47 4.01
N CYS A 45 4.72 -4.69 4.28
CA CYS A 45 4.83 -3.84 5.47
C CYS A 45 4.70 -2.37 5.07
N ILE A 46 3.80 -1.63 5.72
CA ILE A 46 3.60 -0.20 5.52
C ILE A 46 3.87 0.54 6.83
N PRO A 47 4.78 1.52 6.85
CA PRO A 47 4.91 2.42 7.99
C PRO A 47 3.75 3.43 8.00
N ASP A 48 3.06 3.57 9.14
CA ASP A 48 2.02 4.57 9.37
C ASP A 48 2.65 5.94 9.69
N HIS A 49 3.31 6.52 8.69
CA HIS A 49 3.94 7.84 8.77
C HIS A 49 3.10 8.88 8.03
N ASN A 50 3.17 10.13 8.50
CA ASN A 50 2.51 11.27 7.85
C ASN A 50 3.54 12.38 7.58
N PRO A 51 3.98 12.58 6.31
CA PRO A 51 3.67 11.76 5.13
C PRO A 51 4.59 10.54 5.01
N LEU A 52 4.19 9.57 4.18
CA LEU A 52 5.11 8.57 3.66
C LEU A 52 6.21 9.25 2.84
N ARG A 53 7.47 8.85 3.06
CA ARG A 53 8.58 9.26 2.19
C ARG A 53 8.30 8.79 0.76
N VAL A 54 8.59 9.66 -0.22
CA VAL A 54 8.31 9.38 -1.65
C VAL A 54 8.92 8.07 -2.12
N GLY A 55 10.15 7.75 -1.69
CA GLY A 55 10.81 6.48 -2.02
C GLY A 55 10.06 5.27 -1.47
N THR A 56 9.64 5.33 -0.21
CA THR A 56 8.84 4.29 0.46
C THR A 56 7.50 4.10 -0.24
N LEU A 57 6.78 5.20 -0.50
CA LEU A 57 5.51 5.15 -1.22
C LEU A 57 5.67 4.54 -2.62
N ASN A 58 6.70 4.96 -3.36
CA ASN A 58 6.98 4.42 -4.69
C ASN A 58 7.28 2.91 -4.68
N ALA A 59 8.02 2.44 -3.67
CA ALA A 59 8.33 1.03 -3.51
C ALA A 59 7.08 0.21 -3.21
N ILE A 60 6.24 0.67 -2.27
CA ILE A 60 4.98 -0.01 -1.92
C ILE A 60 4.05 -0.06 -3.13
N LEU A 61 3.82 1.07 -3.80
CA LEU A 61 2.97 1.11 -5.00
C LEU A 61 3.52 0.21 -6.12
N GLY A 62 4.84 0.11 -6.27
CA GLY A 62 5.46 -0.79 -7.25
C GLY A 62 5.25 -2.27 -6.93
N ALA A 63 5.36 -2.65 -5.66
CA ALA A 63 5.09 -4.02 -5.22
C ALA A 63 3.62 -4.40 -5.46
N VAL A 64 2.69 -3.53 -5.04
CA VAL A 64 1.26 -3.74 -5.24
C VAL A 64 0.90 -3.75 -6.72
N SER A 65 1.42 -2.82 -7.52
CA SER A 65 1.09 -2.73 -8.95
C SER A 65 1.53 -3.97 -9.72
N ARG A 66 2.75 -4.46 -9.42
CA ARG A 66 3.28 -5.69 -10.01
C ARG A 66 2.45 -6.90 -9.60
N HIS A 67 2.05 -7.00 -8.34
CA HIS A 67 1.27 -8.13 -7.84
C HIS A 67 -0.16 -8.16 -8.40
N LYS A 68 -0.82 -7.00 -8.47
CA LYS A 68 -2.22 -6.88 -8.94
C LYS A 68 -2.35 -6.74 -10.46
N GLY A 69 -1.24 -6.60 -11.20
CA GLY A 69 -1.28 -6.44 -12.66
C GLY A 69 -1.91 -5.12 -13.11
N THR A 70 -1.71 -4.04 -12.34
CA THR A 70 -2.34 -2.72 -12.54
C THR A 70 -1.28 -1.61 -12.56
N THR A 71 -1.67 -0.36 -12.77
CA THR A 71 -0.74 0.78 -12.67
C THR A 71 -0.70 1.35 -11.25
N LYS A 72 0.39 2.06 -10.92
CA LYS A 72 0.50 2.78 -9.64
C LYS A 72 -0.58 3.85 -9.45
N GLN A 73 -1.11 4.36 -10.56
CA GLN A 73 -2.13 5.39 -10.56
C GLN A 73 -3.50 4.83 -10.17
N ASP A 74 -3.84 3.66 -10.69
CA ASP A 74 -5.10 2.98 -10.39
C ASP A 74 -5.17 2.61 -8.90
N ILE A 75 -4.03 2.26 -8.27
CA ILE A 75 -3.98 1.97 -6.84
C ILE A 75 -4.44 3.15 -5.99
N LEU A 76 -4.09 4.37 -6.37
CA LEU A 76 -4.43 5.59 -5.62
C LEU A 76 -5.80 6.17 -6.00
N ASN A 77 -6.33 5.78 -7.16
CA ASN A 77 -7.63 6.19 -7.68
C ASN A 77 -8.45 4.94 -8.08
N PRO A 78 -8.78 4.08 -7.10
CA PRO A 78 -9.41 2.79 -7.35
C PRO A 78 -10.86 2.89 -7.81
#